data_AF-A0A9D1E8Z1-F1
#
_entry.id   AF-A0A9D1E8Z1-F1
#
_cell.length_a   1.000
_cell.length_b   1.000
_cell.length_c   1.000
_cell.angle_alpha   90.00
_cell.angle_beta   90.00
_cell.angle_gamma   90.00
#
_symmetry.space_group_name_H-M   'P 1'
#
loop_
_entity.id
_entity.type
_entity.pdbx_description
1 polymer ?
#
loop_
_entity_poly.entity_id
_entity_poly.type
_entity_poly.pdbx_seq_one_letter_code
_entity_poly.pdbx_strand_id
1 'polypeptide(L)'
;MMGQCKYAFQMLRYAFGIKGNSVAAVIMLAIGLALEFVSHGTTFLGSFFLMVLSMFPVQFLYSISLSDHVAASPYRKRLQTSMPALMNLTLNIGIFTLMNIIKAVEIYLFPEDAELIIGSLIMLSIAELILAIYTGIVFKYYILATIILVVFFSIFGGMGGWIMAFQEQVYSFYSVFTAMGYIFMGKLPFVGAVVTSYILLFVGAGFQYLVSLAIYRKPLSKRAQGAAMKRYLK
;
A
#
# COMPACT_ATOMS: atom_id res chain seq x y z
N MET A 1 -22.45 5.08 4.76
CA MET A 1 -21.00 4.97 4.49
C MET A 1 -20.45 6.16 3.70
N MET A 2 -21.11 6.62 2.63
CA MET A 2 -20.62 7.72 1.76
C MET A 2 -20.32 9.04 2.51
N GLY A 3 -21.14 9.40 3.51
CA GLY A 3 -20.87 10.57 4.34
C GLY A 3 -19.57 10.48 5.14
N GLN A 4 -19.17 9.28 5.57
CA GLN A 4 -17.98 9.08 6.43
C GLN A 4 -16.67 9.23 5.65
N CYS A 5 -16.59 8.70 4.42
CA CYS A 5 -15.46 8.99 3.53
C CYS A 5 -15.35 10.49 3.25
N LYS A 6 -16.47 11.14 2.91
CA LYS A 6 -16.48 12.60 2.66
C LYS A 6 -15.92 13.39 3.85
N TYR A 7 -16.33 13.06 5.08
CA TYR A 7 -15.78 13.69 6.29
C TYR A 7 -14.29 13.41 6.48
N ALA A 8 -13.84 12.16 6.28
CA ALA A 8 -12.45 11.80 6.44
C ALA A 8 -11.54 12.55 5.45
N PHE A 9 -11.96 12.68 4.18
CA PHE A 9 -11.27 13.48 3.17
C PHE A 9 -11.29 14.98 3.48
N GLN A 10 -12.41 15.52 3.96
CA GLN A 10 -12.51 16.94 4.36
C GLN A 10 -11.58 17.29 5.52
N MET A 11 -11.34 16.35 6.45
CA MET A 11 -10.43 16.57 7.58
C MET A 11 -8.97 16.67 7.14
N LEU A 12 -8.56 16.09 6.00
CA LEU A 12 -7.17 16.07 5.55
C LEU A 12 -6.55 17.46 5.40
N ARG A 13 -7.35 18.50 5.09
CA ARG A 13 -6.86 19.88 5.00
C ARG A 13 -6.25 20.42 6.30
N TYR A 14 -6.55 19.78 7.43
CA TYR A 14 -6.03 20.11 8.75
C TYR A 14 -4.88 19.20 9.20
N ALA A 15 -4.44 18.28 8.34
CA ALA A 15 -3.37 17.36 8.65
C ALA A 15 -2.02 18.06 8.73
N PHE A 16 -1.19 17.59 9.66
CA PHE A 16 0.16 18.10 9.82
C PHE A 16 1.06 17.61 8.68
N GLY A 17 1.94 18.48 8.19
CA GLY A 17 2.91 18.12 7.16
C GLY A 17 2.32 17.90 5.76
N ILE A 18 1.09 18.37 5.50
CA ILE A 18 0.39 18.16 4.22
C ILE A 18 1.23 18.56 3.01
N LYS A 19 1.89 19.73 3.03
CA LYS A 19 2.70 20.21 1.90
C LYS A 19 3.85 19.26 1.56
N GLY A 20 4.64 18.86 2.56
CA GLY A 20 5.81 17.99 2.35
C GLY A 20 5.43 16.58 1.90
N ASN A 21 4.43 15.99 2.57
CA ASN A 21 3.91 14.69 2.21
C ASN A 21 3.21 14.69 0.83
N SER A 22 2.51 15.77 0.45
CA SER A 22 1.93 15.91 -0.88
C SER A 22 3.01 15.99 -1.97
N VAL A 23 4.11 16.71 -1.73
CA VAL A 23 5.26 16.74 -2.67
C VAL A 23 5.86 15.34 -2.81
N ALA A 24 6.07 14.62 -1.71
CA ALA A 24 6.56 13.25 -1.74
C ALA A 24 5.61 12.31 -2.50
N ALA A 25 4.29 12.45 -2.33
CA ALA A 25 3.30 11.68 -3.08
C ALA A 25 3.36 11.97 -4.60
N VAL A 26 3.55 13.23 -5.01
CA VAL A 26 3.71 13.59 -6.44
C VAL A 26 4.99 13.00 -7.02
N ILE A 27 6.11 13.06 -6.28
CA ILE A 27 7.38 12.46 -6.70
C ILE A 27 7.23 10.94 -6.86
N MET A 28 6.60 10.26 -5.89
CA MET A 28 6.34 8.83 -5.96
C MET A 28 5.44 8.45 -7.13
N LEU A 29 4.43 9.27 -7.43
CA LEU A 29 3.57 9.06 -8.60
C LEU A 29 4.37 9.17 -9.91
N ALA A 30 5.20 10.19 -10.05
CA ALA A 30 6.01 10.40 -11.25
C ALA A 30 7.03 9.28 -11.47
N ILE A 31 7.74 8.89 -10.40
CA ILE A 31 8.71 7.78 -10.45
C ILE A 31 8.01 6.46 -10.71
N GLY A 32 6.87 6.21 -10.05
CA GLY A 32 6.09 4.98 -10.22
C GLY A 32 5.64 4.78 -11.65
N LEU A 33 5.04 5.81 -12.28
CA LEU A 33 4.64 5.76 -13.68
C LEU A 33 5.84 5.59 -14.62
N ALA A 34 6.93 6.34 -14.40
CA ALA A 34 8.12 6.24 -15.24
C ALA A 34 8.71 4.81 -15.23
N LEU A 35 8.83 4.20 -14.05
CA LEU A 35 9.33 2.83 -13.92
C LEU A 35 8.38 1.80 -14.51
N GLU A 36 7.08 2.00 -14.36
CA GLU A 36 6.06 1.13 -14.96
C GLU A 36 6.23 1.06 -16.48
N PHE A 37 6.26 2.23 -17.14
CA PHE A 37 6.40 2.30 -18.60
C PHE A 37 7.77 1.84 -19.11
N VAL A 38 8.86 2.17 -18.40
CA VAL A 38 10.21 1.73 -18.75
C VAL A 38 10.35 0.21 -18.66
N SER A 39 9.64 -0.42 -17.72
CA SER A 39 9.69 -1.87 -17.54
C SER A 39 8.66 -2.65 -18.34
N HIS A 40 7.81 -1.97 -19.12
CA HIS A 40 6.68 -2.60 -19.82
C HIS A 40 5.80 -3.45 -18.90
N GLY A 41 5.71 -3.04 -17.63
CA GLY A 41 4.94 -3.74 -16.61
C GLY A 41 5.51 -5.05 -16.10
N THR A 42 6.70 -5.45 -16.53
CA THR A 42 7.35 -6.69 -16.09
C THR A 42 7.93 -6.55 -14.68
N THR A 43 8.12 -5.33 -14.18
CA THR A 43 8.66 -5.10 -12.83
C THR A 43 7.58 -4.67 -11.85
N PHE A 44 7.66 -5.21 -10.64
CA PHE A 44 6.76 -4.87 -9.54
C PHE A 44 6.93 -3.44 -9.01
N LEU A 45 8.09 -2.80 -9.24
CA LEU A 45 8.50 -1.58 -8.52
C LEU A 45 7.67 -0.34 -8.89
N GLY A 46 7.37 -0.13 -10.17
CA GLY A 46 6.58 1.03 -10.62
C GLY A 46 5.18 1.01 -10.01
N SER A 47 4.48 -0.09 -10.23
CA SER A 47 3.20 -0.47 -9.62
C SER A 47 3.19 -0.32 -8.09
N PHE A 48 4.25 -0.76 -7.42
CA PHE A 48 4.37 -0.65 -5.97
C PHE A 48 4.42 0.80 -5.48
N PHE A 49 5.16 1.69 -6.15
CA PHE A 49 5.19 3.11 -5.79
C PHE A 49 3.82 3.77 -5.94
N LEU A 50 3.05 3.39 -6.95
CA LEU A 50 1.69 3.88 -7.16
C LEU A 50 0.74 3.40 -6.05
N MET A 51 0.89 2.14 -5.63
CA MET A 51 0.11 1.56 -4.54
C MET A 51 0.35 2.27 -3.19
N VAL A 52 1.61 2.58 -2.86
CA VAL A 52 1.96 3.29 -1.61
C VAL A 52 1.30 4.67 -1.49
N LEU A 53 0.83 5.27 -2.59
CA LEU A 53 0.11 6.55 -2.57
C LEU A 53 -1.15 6.52 -1.69
N SER A 54 -1.81 5.37 -1.56
CA SER A 54 -3.01 5.20 -0.73
C SER A 54 -2.75 5.41 0.78
N MET A 55 -1.50 5.23 1.21
CA MET A 55 -1.10 5.36 2.61
C MET A 55 -0.96 6.83 3.06
N PHE A 56 -0.71 7.75 2.13
CA PHE A 56 -0.50 9.17 2.46
C PHE A 56 -1.74 9.81 3.13
N PRO A 57 -2.97 9.63 2.61
CA PRO A 57 -4.17 10.13 3.28
C PRO A 57 -4.43 9.48 4.65
N VAL A 58 -4.01 8.23 4.85
CA VAL A 58 -4.10 7.59 6.16
C VAL A 58 -3.13 8.22 7.17
N GLN A 59 -1.91 8.51 6.75
CA GLN A 59 -0.93 9.23 7.56
C GLN A 59 -1.45 10.61 7.99
N PHE A 60 -2.09 11.34 7.08
CA PHE A 60 -2.76 12.60 7.39
C PHE A 60 -3.85 12.44 8.45
N LEU A 61 -4.68 11.42 8.33
CA LEU A 61 -5.76 11.16 9.29
C LEU A 61 -5.22 10.84 10.71
N TYR A 62 -4.16 10.05 10.81
CA TYR A 62 -3.51 9.79 12.10
C TYR A 62 -2.81 11.01 12.69
N SER A 63 -2.31 11.94 11.85
CA SER A 63 -1.74 13.20 12.33
C SER A 63 -2.78 14.07 13.06
N ILE A 64 -4.03 14.08 12.57
CA ILE A 64 -5.15 14.82 13.18
C ILE A 64 -5.59 14.17 14.50
N SER A 65 -5.51 12.83 14.55
CA SER A 65 -5.88 12.02 15.71
C SER A 65 -5.00 12.22 16.94
N LEU A 66 -3.91 12.97 16.83
CA LEU A 66 -3.05 13.36 17.95
C LEU A 66 -3.51 14.60 18.69
N SER A 67 -4.38 15.42 18.10
CA SER A 67 -4.88 16.61 18.80
C SER A 67 -5.71 16.21 20.02
N ASP A 68 -5.53 16.93 21.14
CA ASP A 68 -6.25 16.65 22.39
C ASP A 68 -7.77 16.75 22.21
N HIS A 69 -8.22 17.69 21.36
CA HIS A 69 -9.62 17.82 20.98
C HIS A 69 -10.19 16.55 20.34
N VAL A 70 -9.43 15.90 19.44
CA VAL A 70 -9.85 14.64 18.83
C VAL A 70 -9.72 13.48 19.81
N ALA A 71 -8.69 13.48 20.65
CA ALA A 71 -8.46 12.44 21.65
C ALA A 71 -9.58 12.37 22.70
N ALA A 72 -10.17 13.51 23.06
CA ALA A 72 -11.32 13.62 23.95
C ALA A 72 -12.68 13.41 23.27
N SER A 73 -12.71 13.40 21.93
CA SER A 73 -13.96 13.28 21.17
C SER A 73 -14.49 11.83 21.10
N PRO A 74 -15.81 11.63 20.99
CA PRO A 74 -16.39 10.32 20.70
C PRO A 74 -16.01 9.77 19.31
N TYR A 75 -15.45 10.62 18.42
CA TYR A 75 -14.99 10.25 17.09
C TYR A 75 -13.63 9.57 17.07
N ARG A 76 -12.86 9.61 18.18
CA ARG A 76 -11.51 9.02 18.29
C ARG A 76 -11.44 7.59 17.79
N LYS A 77 -12.38 6.73 18.23
CA LYS A 77 -12.39 5.32 17.83
C LYS A 77 -12.49 5.19 16.31
N ARG A 78 -13.40 5.92 15.69
CA ARG A 78 -13.65 5.86 14.24
C ARG A 78 -12.47 6.41 13.43
N LEU A 79 -11.87 7.51 13.89
CA LEU A 79 -10.71 8.13 13.25
C LEU A 79 -9.44 7.25 13.27
N GLN A 80 -9.37 6.31 14.21
CA GLN A 80 -8.23 5.39 14.34
C GLN A 80 -8.52 3.96 13.86
N THR A 81 -9.76 3.65 13.43
CA THR A 81 -10.14 2.30 12.97
C THR A 81 -10.82 2.31 11.60
N SER A 82 -12.11 2.65 11.52
CA SER A 82 -12.90 2.49 10.30
C SER A 82 -12.59 3.54 9.25
N MET A 83 -12.29 4.78 9.63
CA MET A 83 -11.97 5.84 8.66
C MET A 83 -10.65 5.59 7.91
N PRO A 84 -9.53 5.22 8.58
CA PRO A 84 -8.31 4.81 7.89
C PRO A 84 -8.54 3.66 6.89
N ALA A 85 -9.25 2.61 7.30
CA ALA A 85 -9.49 1.43 6.46
C ALA A 85 -10.37 1.77 5.24
N LEU A 86 -11.44 2.54 5.43
CA LEU A 86 -12.32 2.96 4.34
C LEU A 86 -11.61 3.91 3.36
N MET A 87 -10.79 4.84 3.86
CA MET A 87 -10.01 5.73 3.00
C MET A 87 -9.01 4.94 2.16
N ASN A 88 -8.25 4.05 2.80
CA ASN A 88 -7.27 3.21 2.12
C ASN A 88 -7.95 2.37 1.04
N LEU A 89 -9.06 1.69 1.38
CA LEU A 89 -9.86 0.92 0.43
C LEU A 89 -10.34 1.78 -0.75
N THR A 90 -10.91 2.96 -0.49
CA THR A 90 -11.46 3.82 -1.55
C THR A 90 -10.38 4.26 -2.54
N LEU A 91 -9.19 4.63 -2.05
CA LEU A 91 -8.08 5.04 -2.89
C LEU A 91 -7.48 3.87 -3.66
N ASN A 92 -7.31 2.73 -2.98
CA ASN A 92 -6.77 1.54 -3.61
C ASN A 92 -7.71 0.96 -4.67
N ILE A 93 -9.04 1.08 -4.55
CA ILE A 93 -9.96 0.75 -5.66
C ILE A 93 -9.61 1.58 -6.90
N GLY A 94 -9.40 2.89 -6.75
CA GLY A 94 -9.04 3.77 -7.85
C GLY A 94 -7.67 3.43 -8.46
N ILE A 95 -6.66 3.21 -7.61
CA ILE A 95 -5.30 2.86 -8.04
C ILE A 95 -5.29 1.49 -8.74
N PHE A 96 -5.89 0.45 -8.14
CA PHE A 96 -5.95 -0.88 -8.77
C PHE A 96 -6.76 -0.87 -10.07
N THR A 97 -7.82 -0.07 -10.16
CA THR A 97 -8.55 0.08 -11.44
C THR A 97 -7.63 0.64 -12.52
N LEU A 98 -6.88 1.70 -12.22
CA LEU A 98 -5.91 2.29 -13.14
C LEU A 98 -4.81 1.27 -13.51
N MET A 99 -4.25 0.56 -12.52
CA MET A 99 -3.21 -0.44 -12.74
C MET A 99 -3.72 -1.59 -13.62
N ASN A 100 -4.93 -2.08 -13.39
CA ASN A 100 -5.52 -3.13 -14.24
C ASN A 100 -5.66 -2.67 -15.70
N ILE A 101 -6.01 -1.39 -15.93
CA ILE A 101 -6.06 -0.84 -17.30
C ILE A 101 -4.66 -0.78 -17.92
N ILE A 102 -3.67 -0.27 -17.18
CA ILE A 102 -2.27 -0.22 -17.65
C ILE A 102 -1.78 -1.62 -17.99
N LYS A 103 -1.99 -2.60 -17.09
CA LYS A 103 -1.61 -4.01 -17.28
C LYS A 103 -2.29 -4.64 -18.48
N ALA A 104 -3.57 -4.35 -18.71
CA ALA A 104 -4.29 -4.84 -19.89
C ALA A 104 -3.69 -4.28 -21.20
N VAL A 105 -3.31 -2.99 -21.20
CA VAL A 105 -2.63 -2.35 -22.34
C VAL A 105 -1.24 -2.95 -22.55
N GLU A 106 -0.48 -3.18 -21.48
CA GLU A 106 0.85 -3.80 -21.55
C GLU A 106 0.78 -5.22 -22.13
N ILE A 107 -0.19 -6.04 -21.70
CA ILE A 107 -0.41 -7.39 -22.26
C ILE A 107 -0.78 -7.33 -23.74
N TYR A 108 -1.54 -6.31 -24.15
CA TYR A 108 -1.90 -6.12 -25.56
C TYR A 108 -0.70 -5.71 -26.42
N LEU A 109 0.19 -4.86 -25.89
CA LEU A 109 1.39 -4.38 -26.59
C LEU A 109 2.52 -5.41 -26.61
N PHE A 110 2.66 -6.20 -25.53
CA PHE A 110 3.74 -7.16 -25.30
C PHE A 110 3.15 -8.53 -24.87
N PRO A 111 2.49 -9.26 -25.79
CA PRO A 111 1.83 -10.52 -25.47
C PRO A 111 2.81 -11.61 -25.01
N GLU A 112 4.09 -11.53 -25.40
CA GLU A 112 5.18 -12.41 -24.96
C GLU A 112 5.43 -12.35 -23.45
N ASP A 113 5.20 -11.20 -22.82
CA ASP A 113 5.46 -10.97 -21.40
C ASP A 113 4.20 -11.11 -20.53
N ALA A 114 3.09 -11.56 -21.11
CA ALA A 114 1.78 -11.57 -20.45
C ALA A 114 1.79 -12.31 -19.09
N GLU A 115 2.48 -13.45 -19.00
CA GLU A 115 2.54 -14.23 -17.76
C GLU A 115 3.34 -13.52 -16.66
N LEU A 116 4.40 -12.76 -17.03
CA LEU A 116 5.16 -11.93 -16.09
C LEU A 116 4.32 -10.73 -15.64
N ILE A 117 3.63 -10.08 -16.56
CA ILE A 117 2.75 -8.95 -16.25
C ILE A 117 1.63 -9.39 -15.29
N ILE A 118 0.99 -10.53 -15.56
CA ILE A 118 -0.01 -11.15 -14.68
C ILE A 118 0.59 -11.49 -13.31
N GLY A 119 1.77 -12.10 -13.29
CA GLY A 119 2.49 -12.41 -12.05
C GLY A 119 2.76 -11.16 -11.20
N SER A 120 3.16 -10.05 -11.84
CA SER A 120 3.42 -8.77 -11.17
C SER A 120 2.16 -8.22 -10.47
N LEU A 121 1.00 -8.32 -11.12
CA LEU A 121 -0.29 -7.85 -10.60
C LEU A 121 -0.73 -8.64 -9.36
N ILE A 122 -0.53 -9.95 -9.36
CA ILE A 122 -0.87 -10.81 -8.23
C ILE A 122 0.02 -10.49 -7.03
N MET A 123 1.32 -10.30 -7.25
CA MET A 123 2.24 -9.94 -6.19
C MET A 123 1.98 -8.53 -5.66
N LEU A 124 1.57 -7.60 -6.51
CA LEU A 124 1.07 -6.29 -6.10
C LEU A 124 -0.12 -6.43 -5.15
N SER A 125 -1.04 -7.35 -5.44
CA SER A 125 -2.21 -7.60 -4.61
C SER A 125 -1.87 -8.18 -3.24
N ILE A 126 -0.88 -9.09 -3.18
CA ILE A 126 -0.36 -9.63 -1.92
C ILE A 126 0.39 -8.55 -1.13
N ALA A 127 1.18 -7.72 -1.81
CA ALA A 127 1.87 -6.62 -1.17
C ALA A 127 0.88 -5.60 -0.58
N GLU A 128 -0.23 -5.29 -1.27
CA GLU A 128 -1.28 -4.41 -0.75
C GLU A 128 -1.92 -4.97 0.51
N LEU A 129 -2.25 -6.27 0.53
CA LEU A 129 -2.79 -6.94 1.71
C LEU A 129 -1.89 -6.68 2.94
N ILE A 130 -0.58 -6.82 2.75
CA ILE A 130 0.42 -6.66 3.79
C ILE A 130 0.58 -5.19 4.18
N LEU A 131 0.58 -4.27 3.21
CA LEU A 131 0.61 -2.82 3.47
C LEU A 131 -0.64 -2.37 4.24
N ALA A 132 -1.82 -2.92 3.95
CA ALA A 132 -3.04 -2.62 4.68
C ALA A 132 -2.93 -3.06 6.15
N ILE A 133 -2.41 -4.28 6.41
CA ILE A 133 -2.14 -4.76 7.76
C ILE A 133 -1.10 -3.87 8.46
N TYR A 134 0.01 -3.58 7.79
CA TYR A 134 1.07 -2.70 8.29
C TYR A 134 0.51 -1.33 8.67
N THR A 135 -0.33 -0.73 7.82
CA THR A 135 -0.96 0.57 8.06
C THR A 135 -1.81 0.55 9.34
N GLY A 136 -2.49 -0.56 9.62
CA GLY A 136 -3.25 -0.74 10.87
C GLY A 136 -2.38 -0.77 12.13
N ILE A 137 -1.10 -1.17 12.01
CA ILE A 137 -0.19 -1.42 13.15
C ILE A 137 0.78 -0.24 13.36
N VAL A 138 1.33 0.32 12.28
CA VAL A 138 2.50 1.21 12.28
C VAL A 138 2.31 2.45 13.15
N PHE A 139 1.11 3.02 13.20
CA PHE A 139 0.84 4.24 13.97
C PHE A 139 0.83 4.03 15.49
N LYS A 140 0.88 2.77 15.96
CA LYS A 140 1.01 2.40 17.38
C LYS A 140 2.33 1.70 17.67
N TYR A 141 2.79 0.82 16.78
CA TYR A 141 4.00 0.03 16.94
C TYR A 141 5.03 0.31 15.84
N TYR A 142 5.35 1.58 15.60
CA TYR A 142 6.18 2.05 14.47
C TYR A 142 7.41 1.17 14.17
N ILE A 143 8.30 0.98 15.15
CA ILE A 143 9.56 0.26 14.93
C ILE A 143 9.31 -1.20 14.61
N LEU A 144 8.50 -1.88 15.44
CA LEU A 144 8.22 -3.30 15.25
C LEU A 144 7.54 -3.55 13.91
N ALA A 145 6.53 -2.74 13.56
CA ALA A 145 5.84 -2.83 12.27
C ALA A 145 6.81 -2.59 11.10
N THR A 146 7.69 -1.60 11.21
CA THR A 146 8.67 -1.28 10.14
C THR A 146 9.69 -2.41 9.97
N ILE A 147 10.21 -2.96 11.07
CA ILE A 147 11.14 -4.10 11.02
C ILE A 147 10.47 -5.31 10.37
N ILE A 148 9.26 -5.65 10.80
CA ILE A 148 8.51 -6.79 10.22
C ILE A 148 8.29 -6.58 8.72
N LEU A 149 7.91 -5.36 8.30
CA LEU A 149 7.71 -5.05 6.89
C LEU A 149 8.99 -5.20 6.08
N VAL A 150 10.11 -4.65 6.56
CA VAL A 150 11.42 -4.75 5.88
C VAL A 150 11.89 -6.19 5.81
N VAL A 151 11.76 -6.95 6.90
CA VAL A 151 12.13 -8.39 6.92
C VAL A 151 11.27 -9.16 5.93
N PHE A 152 9.95 -8.90 5.87
CA PHE A 152 9.06 -9.53 4.91
C PHE A 152 9.51 -9.28 3.46
N PHE A 153 9.70 -8.01 3.07
CA PHE A 153 10.11 -7.67 1.70
C PHE A 153 11.51 -8.20 1.37
N SER A 154 12.44 -8.19 2.33
CA SER A 154 13.78 -8.74 2.15
C SER A 154 13.79 -10.25 2.00
N ILE A 155 12.96 -10.99 2.74
CA ILE A 155 12.86 -12.45 2.60
C ILE A 155 12.21 -12.80 1.27
N PHE A 156 11.08 -12.16 0.91
CA PHE A 156 10.41 -12.45 -0.36
C PHE A 156 11.28 -12.06 -1.57
N GLY A 157 11.93 -10.90 -1.53
CA GLY A 157 12.88 -10.47 -2.56
C GLY A 157 14.19 -11.27 -2.57
N GLY A 158 14.64 -11.79 -1.42
CA GLY A 158 15.82 -12.64 -1.34
C GLY A 158 15.55 -14.06 -1.85
N MET A 159 14.43 -14.65 -1.44
CA MET A 159 14.06 -16.03 -1.78
C MET A 159 13.75 -16.18 -3.27
N GLY A 160 13.03 -15.25 -3.87
CA GLY A 160 12.82 -15.32 -5.31
C GLY A 160 14.11 -15.08 -6.11
N GLY A 161 15.08 -14.33 -5.57
CA GLY A 161 16.37 -14.07 -6.22
C GLY A 161 17.23 -15.33 -6.22
N TRP A 162 17.17 -16.08 -5.11
CA TRP A 162 17.74 -17.41 -4.99
C TRP A 162 17.12 -18.40 -5.98
N ILE A 163 15.79 -18.44 -6.09
CA ILE A 163 15.09 -19.36 -7.01
C ILE A 163 15.43 -19.06 -8.47
N MET A 164 15.49 -17.78 -8.86
CA MET A 164 15.84 -17.37 -10.22
C MET A 164 17.31 -17.62 -10.56
N ALA A 165 18.22 -17.45 -9.59
CA ALA A 165 19.64 -17.81 -9.76
C ALA A 165 19.83 -19.32 -10.02
N PHE A 166 19.03 -20.18 -9.39
CA PHE A 166 19.01 -21.62 -9.67
C PHE A 166 18.41 -21.97 -11.04
N GLN A 167 17.60 -21.09 -11.63
CA GLN A 167 16.98 -21.28 -12.94
C GLN A 167 17.75 -20.59 -14.09
N GLU A 168 18.96 -20.06 -13.83
CA GLU A 168 19.80 -19.30 -14.77
C GLU A 168 19.08 -18.10 -15.43
N GLN A 169 18.02 -17.58 -14.80
CA GLN A 169 17.31 -16.40 -15.31
C GLN A 169 17.76 -15.15 -14.55
N VAL A 170 18.55 -14.29 -15.22
CA VAL A 170 19.06 -13.05 -14.62
C VAL A 170 17.99 -11.97 -14.65
N TYR A 171 17.37 -11.77 -13.50
CA TYR A 171 16.40 -10.71 -13.25
C TYR A 171 16.89 -9.82 -12.10
N SER A 172 16.69 -8.50 -12.19
CA SER A 172 16.94 -7.54 -11.11
C SER A 172 16.14 -7.89 -9.82
N PHE A 173 16.55 -7.36 -8.66
CA PHE A 173 15.86 -7.57 -7.36
C PHE A 173 14.34 -7.28 -7.40
N TYR A 174 13.88 -6.41 -8.30
CA TYR A 174 12.46 -6.04 -8.42
C TYR A 174 11.67 -6.97 -9.34
N SER A 175 12.33 -7.59 -10.31
CA SER A 175 11.76 -8.66 -11.14
C SER A 175 11.70 -10.00 -10.41
N VAL A 176 12.36 -10.13 -9.26
CA VAL A 176 12.21 -11.29 -8.36
C VAL A 176 10.81 -11.38 -7.74
N PHE A 177 10.22 -10.24 -7.35
CA PHE A 177 8.84 -10.23 -6.89
C PHE A 177 7.91 -10.68 -8.01
N THR A 178 8.11 -10.18 -9.23
CA THR A 178 7.37 -10.64 -10.42
C THR A 178 7.55 -12.13 -10.66
N ALA A 179 8.78 -12.65 -10.52
CA ALA A 179 9.10 -14.06 -10.66
C ALA A 179 8.34 -14.96 -9.68
N MET A 180 8.19 -14.54 -8.42
CA MET A 180 7.36 -15.26 -7.46
C MET A 180 5.89 -15.28 -7.90
N GLY A 181 5.38 -14.16 -8.38
CA GLY A 181 4.03 -14.08 -8.95
C GLY A 181 3.85 -15.03 -10.14
N TYR A 182 4.83 -15.07 -11.02
CA TYR A 182 4.87 -15.98 -12.16
C TYR A 182 4.88 -17.45 -11.72
N ILE A 183 5.80 -17.83 -10.83
CA ILE A 183 5.99 -19.22 -10.37
C ILE A 183 4.75 -19.76 -9.66
N PHE A 184 4.14 -18.98 -8.79
CA PHE A 184 3.00 -19.43 -7.99
C PHE A 184 1.66 -19.29 -8.73
N MET A 185 1.53 -18.29 -9.62
CA MET A 185 0.22 -17.82 -10.08
C MET A 185 0.20 -17.20 -11.49
N GLY A 186 1.30 -17.20 -12.25
CA GLY A 186 1.39 -16.57 -13.59
C GLY A 186 0.51 -17.20 -14.67
N LYS A 187 0.05 -18.45 -14.44
CA LYS A 187 -0.84 -19.18 -15.34
C LYS A 187 -2.33 -18.83 -15.18
N LEU A 188 -2.65 -17.93 -14.26
CA LEU A 188 -4.03 -17.45 -14.11
C LEU A 188 -4.42 -16.61 -15.33
N PRO A 189 -5.65 -16.75 -15.87
CA PRO A 189 -6.13 -15.83 -16.87
C PRO A 189 -6.16 -14.42 -16.29
N PHE A 190 -5.91 -13.40 -17.11
CA PHE A 190 -5.87 -12.00 -16.68
C PHE A 190 -7.11 -11.59 -15.87
N VAL A 191 -8.30 -12.01 -16.30
CA VAL A 191 -9.56 -11.78 -15.57
C VAL A 191 -9.53 -12.39 -14.16
N GLY A 192 -8.96 -13.59 -14.01
CA GLY A 192 -8.78 -14.24 -12.71
C GLY A 192 -7.81 -13.48 -11.81
N ALA A 193 -6.74 -12.93 -12.36
CA ALA A 193 -5.81 -12.07 -11.63
C ALA A 193 -6.50 -10.79 -11.13
N VAL A 194 -7.25 -10.10 -12.00
CA VAL A 194 -8.03 -8.90 -11.64
C VAL A 194 -9.03 -9.17 -10.51
N VAL A 195 -9.77 -10.28 -10.60
CA VAL A 195 -10.72 -10.68 -9.54
C VAL A 195 -9.99 -10.95 -8.23
N THR A 196 -8.88 -11.66 -8.28
CA THR A 196 -8.04 -11.95 -7.11
C THR A 196 -7.52 -10.67 -6.46
N SER A 197 -7.10 -9.68 -7.26
CA SER A 197 -6.66 -8.38 -6.77
C SER A 197 -7.73 -7.68 -5.95
N TYR A 198 -8.96 -7.59 -6.46
CA TYR A 198 -10.05 -6.95 -5.73
C TYR A 198 -10.42 -7.73 -4.46
N ILE A 199 -10.45 -9.07 -4.50
CA ILE A 199 -10.71 -9.88 -3.30
C ILE A 199 -9.68 -9.57 -2.21
N LEU A 200 -8.39 -9.59 -2.55
CA LEU A 200 -7.31 -9.30 -1.60
C LEU A 200 -7.38 -7.87 -1.06
N LEU A 201 -7.81 -6.91 -1.88
CA LEU A 201 -8.03 -5.52 -1.49
C LEU A 201 -9.09 -5.39 -0.39
N PHE A 202 -10.25 -6.04 -0.55
CA PHE A 202 -11.32 -6.06 0.46
C PHE A 202 -10.89 -6.81 1.72
N VAL A 203 -10.20 -7.95 1.56
CA VAL A 203 -9.65 -8.72 2.68
C VAL A 203 -8.64 -7.89 3.47
N GLY A 204 -7.74 -7.16 2.79
CA GLY A 204 -6.77 -6.27 3.41
C GLY A 204 -7.40 -5.12 4.18
N ALA A 205 -8.41 -4.46 3.61
CA ALA A 205 -9.18 -3.44 4.31
C ALA A 205 -9.89 -4.01 5.57
N GLY A 206 -10.42 -5.23 5.47
CA GLY A 206 -10.99 -5.96 6.60
C GLY A 206 -9.97 -6.20 7.71
N PHE A 207 -8.80 -6.75 7.38
CA PHE A 207 -7.72 -6.95 8.35
C PHE A 207 -7.20 -5.64 8.94
N GLN A 208 -7.00 -4.61 8.13
CA GLN A 208 -6.61 -3.28 8.61
C GLN A 208 -7.59 -2.78 9.67
N TYR A 209 -8.89 -2.90 9.41
CA TYR A 209 -9.93 -2.51 10.37
C TYR A 209 -9.89 -3.36 11.65
N LEU A 210 -9.83 -4.69 11.52
CA LEU A 210 -9.82 -5.62 12.66
C LEU A 210 -8.60 -5.42 13.56
N VAL A 211 -7.42 -5.31 12.97
CA VAL A 211 -6.18 -5.05 13.70
C VAL A 211 -6.25 -3.69 14.37
N SER A 212 -6.64 -2.64 13.64
CA SER A 212 -6.82 -1.29 14.22
C SER A 212 -7.80 -1.30 15.37
N LEU A 213 -8.89 -2.07 15.28
CA LEU A 213 -9.88 -2.24 16.33
C LEU A 213 -9.34 -3.01 17.54
N ALA A 214 -8.45 -3.98 17.35
CA ALA A 214 -7.82 -4.69 18.46
C ALA A 214 -6.88 -3.76 19.25
N ILE A 215 -6.18 -2.85 18.57
CA ILE A 215 -5.14 -2.03 19.19
C ILE A 215 -5.55 -0.56 19.43
N TYR A 216 -6.78 -0.12 19.08
CA TYR A 216 -7.19 1.30 19.10
C TYR A 216 -6.99 1.99 20.46
N ARG A 217 -7.08 1.26 21.57
CA ARG A 217 -6.89 1.80 22.93
C ARG A 217 -5.44 2.19 23.24
N LYS A 218 -4.45 1.63 22.54
CA LYS A 218 -3.03 1.97 22.73
C LYS A 218 -2.74 3.40 22.28
N PRO A 219 -1.82 4.13 22.95
CA PRO A 219 -1.42 5.47 22.52
C PRO A 219 -0.79 5.44 21.12
N LEU A 220 -0.89 6.55 20.39
CA LEU A 220 -0.22 6.71 19.10
C LEU A 220 1.29 6.87 19.31
N SER A 221 2.09 6.28 18.42
CA SER A 221 3.54 6.35 18.48
C SER A 221 4.03 7.74 18.05
N LYS A 222 4.73 8.44 18.95
CA LYS A 222 5.40 9.72 18.65
C LYS A 222 6.47 9.59 17.55
N ARG A 223 6.97 8.37 17.28
CA ARG A 223 7.98 8.11 16.22
C ARG A 223 7.34 8.02 14.83
N ALA A 224 6.08 7.61 14.73
CA ALA A 224 5.36 7.51 13.47
C ALA A 224 4.96 8.87 12.86
N GLN A 225 5.13 9.96 13.60
CA GLN A 225 4.52 11.27 13.30
C GLN A 225 5.53 12.34 12.88
N GLY A 226 6.76 11.93 12.58
CA GLY A 226 7.85 12.83 12.18
C GLY A 226 8.44 13.65 13.33
N ALA A 227 9.71 14.05 13.19
CA ALA A 227 10.44 14.77 14.24
C ALA A 227 9.84 16.15 14.57
N ALA A 228 9.20 16.80 13.60
CA ALA A 228 8.62 18.13 13.75
C ALA A 228 7.37 18.14 14.65
N MET A 229 6.57 17.07 14.65
CA MET A 229 5.35 16.99 15.46
C MET A 229 5.64 16.79 16.95
N LYS A 230 6.81 16.24 17.31
CA LYS A 230 7.26 16.15 18.72
C LYS A 230 7.33 17.52 19.41
N ARG A 231 7.57 18.60 18.67
CA ARG A 231 7.66 19.96 19.25
C ARG A 231 6.30 20.51 19.69
N TYR A 232 5.21 20.00 19.12
CA TYR A 232 3.84 20.46 19.36
C TYR A 232 3.03 19.52 20.29
N LEU A 233 3.57 18.35 20.64
CA LEU A 233 2.96 17.35 21.53
C LEU A 233 3.41 17.49 22.99
N LYS A 234 3.46 18.73 23.51
CA LYS A 234 3.79 19.00 24.92
C LYS A 234 2.65 18.58 25.83
#